data_AF-A0A1E8E5M1-F1
#
_entry.id   AF-A0A1E8E5M1-F1
#
_cell.length_a   1.000
_cell.length_b   1.000
_cell.length_c   1.000
_cell.angle_alpha   90.00
_cell.angle_beta   90.00
_cell.angle_gamma   90.00
#
_symmetry.space_group_name_H-M   'P 1'
#
loop_
_entity.id
_entity.type
_entity.pdbx_description
1 polymer ?
#
loop_
_entity_poly.entity_id
_entity_poly.type
_entity_poly.pdbx_seq_one_letter_code
_entity_poly.pdbx_strand_id
1 'polypeptide(L)'
;MIIGVVCIIGALYYFVNSFSEWKVRRSKGEKPESIDSIAQWMFFIFAYAFISAFACIPLILILKIIGGASFVKEYWYWGFILCFSALIYLKRS
;
A
#
# COMPACT_ATOMS: atom_id res chain seq x y z
N MET A 1 13.81 -1.45 16.60
CA MET A 1 13.93 -2.40 15.47
C MET A 1 12.70 -3.30 15.34
N ILE A 2 12.22 -3.94 16.41
CA ILE A 2 11.06 -4.86 16.39
C ILE A 2 9.78 -4.19 15.86
N ILE A 3 9.47 -2.97 16.32
CA ILE A 3 8.25 -2.23 15.91
C ILE A 3 8.21 -2.00 14.39
N GLY A 4 9.34 -1.59 13.80
CA GLY A 4 9.41 -1.36 12.35
C GLY A 4 9.17 -2.62 11.52
N VAL A 5 9.71 -3.76 11.97
CA VAL A 5 9.47 -5.06 11.31
C VAL A 5 8.00 -5.47 11.40
N VAL A 6 7.38 -5.29 12.58
CA VAL A 6 5.94 -5.55 12.76
C VAL A 6 5.10 -4.66 11.85
N CYS A 7 5.43 -3.38 11.71
CA CYS A 7 4.75 -2.47 10.78
C CYS A 7 4.88 -2.91 9.32
N ILE A 8 6.07 -3.35 8.88
CA ILE A 8 6.30 -3.89 7.53
C ILE A 8 5.44 -5.13 7.28
N ILE A 9 5.47 -6.10 8.20
CA ILE A 9 4.69 -7.34 8.08
C ILE A 9 3.20 -7.03 8.06
N GLY A 10 2.73 -6.16 8.96
CA GLY A 10 1.33 -5.74 9.02
C GLY A 10 0.88 -5.02 7.73
N ALA A 11 1.72 -4.15 7.18
CA ALA A 11 1.44 -3.46 5.92
C ALA A 11 1.35 -4.43 4.73
N LEU A 12 2.27 -5.38 4.63
CA LEU A 12 2.25 -6.41 3.59
C LEU A 12 1.03 -7.33 3.73
N TYR A 13 0.71 -7.74 4.96
CA TYR A 13 -0.49 -8.53 5.25
C TYR A 13 -1.76 -7.81 4.81
N TYR A 14 -1.89 -6.52 5.17
CA TYR A 14 -3.01 -5.69 4.76
C TYR A 14 -3.13 -5.59 3.23
N PHE A 15 -2.00 -5.47 2.54
CA PHE A 15 -1.95 -5.41 1.07
C PHE A 15 -2.48 -6.71 0.44
N VAL A 16 -2.02 -7.87 0.93
CA VAL A 16 -2.47 -9.19 0.46
C VAL A 16 -3.95 -9.41 0.75
N ASN A 17 -4.41 -9.05 1.96
CA ASN A 17 -5.81 -9.16 2.31
C ASN A 17 -6.69 -8.26 1.43
N SER A 18 -6.29 -7.00 1.22
CA SER A 18 -6.99 -6.05 0.36
C SER A 18 -7.11 -6.57 -1.08
N PHE A 19 -6.06 -7.21 -1.59
CA PHE A 19 -6.08 -7.85 -2.91
C PHE A 19 -7.01 -9.06 -2.95
N SER A 20 -7.03 -9.88 -1.91
CA SER A 20 -7.94 -11.03 -1.79
C SER A 20 -9.40 -10.59 -1.77
N GLU A 21 -9.74 -9.62 -0.92
CA GLU A 21 -11.10 -9.07 -0.84
C GLU A 21 -11.54 -8.42 -2.15
N TRP A 22 -10.65 -7.67 -2.82
CA TRP A 22 -10.92 -7.12 -4.14
C TRP A 22 -11.27 -8.20 -5.16
N LYS A 23 -10.50 -9.30 -5.21
CA LYS A 23 -10.82 -10.44 -6.11
C LYS A 23 -12.19 -11.03 -5.81
N VAL A 24 -12.53 -11.19 -4.52
CA VAL A 24 -13.83 -11.72 -4.10
C VAL A 24 -14.96 -10.77 -4.52
N ARG A 25 -14.86 -9.47 -4.24
CA ARG A 25 -15.86 -8.48 -4.63
C ARG A 25 -16.07 -8.46 -6.15
N ARG A 26 -14.97 -8.45 -6.90
CA ARG A 26 -15.01 -8.49 -8.37
C ARG A 26 -15.68 -9.75 -8.90
N SER A 27 -15.47 -10.92 -8.27
CA SER A 27 -16.11 -12.17 -8.66
C SER A 27 -17.62 -12.20 -8.37
N LYS A 28 -18.07 -11.49 -7.33
CA LYS A 28 -19.47 -11.42 -6.91
C LYS A 28 -20.24 -10.23 -7.49
N GLY A 29 -19.56 -9.33 -8.21
CA GLY A 29 -20.15 -8.07 -8.70
C GLY A 29 -20.54 -7.11 -7.56
N GLU A 30 -19.94 -7.25 -6.38
CA GLU A 30 -20.21 -6.39 -5.23
C GLU A 30 -19.63 -5.00 -5.45
N LYS A 31 -20.42 -3.97 -5.14
CA LYS A 31 -19.94 -2.58 -5.18
C LYS A 31 -18.98 -2.32 -4.01
N PRO A 32 -17.93 -1.51 -4.21
CA PRO A 32 -17.06 -1.10 -3.12
C PRO A 32 -17.85 -0.31 -2.07
N GLU A 33 -17.42 -0.40 -0.81
CA GLU A 33 -17.99 0.39 0.28
C GLU A 33 -17.90 1.88 -0.02
N SER A 34 -19.01 2.59 0.20
CA SER A 34 -19.05 4.05 0.06
C SER A 34 -18.28 4.71 1.20
N ILE A 35 -17.52 5.76 0.86
CA ILE A 35 -16.88 6.63 1.84
C ILE A 35 -17.75 7.88 1.92
N ASP A 36 -18.62 7.93 2.91
CA ASP A 36 -19.74 8.90 2.96
C ASP A 36 -19.38 10.22 3.66
N SER A 37 -18.18 10.33 4.24
CA SER A 37 -17.72 11.52 4.95
C SER A 37 -16.31 11.96 4.56
N ILE A 38 -16.09 13.29 4.51
CA ILE A 38 -14.76 13.91 4.33
C ILE A 38 -13.78 13.43 5.40
N ALA A 39 -14.24 13.28 6.65
CA ALA A 39 -13.40 12.82 7.75
C ALA A 39 -12.92 11.37 7.53
N GLN A 40 -13.82 10.51 7.03
CA GLN A 40 -13.45 9.13 6.66
C GLN A 40 -12.45 9.13 5.50
N TRP A 41 -12.68 9.98 4.50
CA TRP A 41 -11.77 10.15 3.36
C TRP A 41 -10.36 10.55 3.79
N MET A 42 -10.23 11.55 4.68
CA MET A 42 -8.93 11.97 5.22
C MET A 42 -8.25 10.84 6.01
N PHE A 43 -9.02 10.10 6.81
CA PHE A 43 -8.50 8.95 7.55
C PHE A 43 -7.99 7.86 6.60
N PHE A 44 -8.74 7.53 5.54
CA PHE A 44 -8.32 6.54 4.55
C PHE A 44 -7.04 6.95 3.81
N ILE A 45 -6.94 8.21 3.37
CA ILE A 45 -5.72 8.72 2.73
C ILE A 45 -4.52 8.56 3.66
N PHE A 46 -4.67 9.00 4.91
CA PHE A 46 -3.58 8.96 5.88
C PHE A 46 -3.16 7.52 6.20
N ALA A 47 -4.12 6.64 6.48
CA ALA A 47 -3.87 5.23 6.75
C ALA A 47 -3.20 4.54 5.56
N TYR A 48 -3.66 4.80 4.34
CA TYR A 48 -3.10 4.19 3.14
C TYR A 48 -1.71 4.71 2.82
N ALA A 49 -1.45 6.01 3.04
CA ALA A 49 -0.12 6.57 2.91
C ALA A 49 0.84 5.92 3.92
N PHE A 50 0.40 5.78 5.18
CA PHE A 50 1.18 5.11 6.22
C PHE A 50 1.49 3.66 5.85
N ILE A 51 0.48 2.87 5.48
CA ILE A 51 0.65 1.46 5.06
C ILE A 51 1.59 1.37 3.85
N SER A 52 1.43 2.25 2.85
CA SER A 52 2.25 2.25 1.63
C SER A 52 3.71 2.56 1.91
N ALA A 53 3.99 3.45 2.87
CA ALA A 53 5.35 3.77 3.28
C ALA A 53 6.09 2.56 3.87
N PHE A 54 5.39 1.65 4.56
CA PHE A 54 5.98 0.40 5.05
C PHE A 54 5.98 -0.70 3.99
N ALA A 55 4.93 -0.81 3.19
CA ALA A 55 4.81 -1.81 2.13
C ALA A 55 5.83 -1.62 1.01
N CYS A 56 6.32 -0.39 0.77
CA CYS A 56 7.34 -0.14 -0.24
C CYS A 56 8.78 -0.45 0.24
N ILE A 57 9.01 -0.71 1.54
CA ILE A 57 10.36 -1.00 2.07
C ILE A 57 11.01 -2.22 1.40
N PRO A 58 10.33 -3.36 1.20
CA PRO A 58 10.89 -4.47 0.42
C PRO A 58 11.29 -4.09 -1.00
N LEU A 59 10.49 -3.25 -1.69
CA LEU A 59 10.84 -2.76 -3.03
C LEU A 59 12.09 -1.90 -3.00
N ILE A 60 12.19 -0.99 -2.02
CA ILE A 60 13.37 -0.15 -1.81
C ILE A 60 14.62 -1.00 -1.54
N LEU A 61 14.49 -2.08 -0.76
CA LEU A 61 15.60 -3.00 -0.51
C LEU A 61 16.06 -3.69 -1.81
N ILE A 62 15.14 -4.13 -2.66
CA ILE A 62 15.46 -4.69 -3.98
C ILE A 62 16.17 -3.65 -4.86
N LEU A 63 15.65 -2.42 -4.93
CA LEU A 63 16.27 -1.31 -5.67
C LEU A 63 17.70 -1.02 -5.18
N LYS A 64 17.90 -1.08 -3.86
CA LYS A 64 19.23 -0.90 -3.25
C LYS A 64 20.22 -1.98 -3.66
N ILE A 65 19.77 -3.23 -3.76
CA ILE A 65 20.61 -4.36 -4.16
C ILE A 65 21.03 -4.23 -5.64
N ILE A 66 20.14 -3.76 -6.50
CA ILE A 66 20.38 -3.66 -7.95
C ILE A 66 21.25 -2.45 -8.31
N GLY A 67 20.88 -1.26 -7.82
CA GLY A 67 21.46 0.01 -8.27
C GLY A 67 22.16 0.82 -7.18
N GLY A 68 22.26 0.28 -5.96
CA GLY A 68 22.85 0.99 -4.83
C GLY A 68 21.98 2.13 -4.29
N ALA A 69 22.60 3.00 -3.47
CA ALA A 69 21.88 4.05 -2.77
C ALA A 69 21.39 5.21 -3.67
N SER A 70 22.08 5.48 -4.78
CA SER A 70 21.67 6.50 -5.77
C SER A 70 20.34 6.14 -6.41
N PHE A 71 20.19 4.87 -6.80
CA PHE A 71 18.97 4.36 -7.41
C PHE A 71 17.78 4.43 -6.43
N VAL A 72 17.99 4.11 -5.15
CA VAL A 72 16.94 4.28 -4.14
C VAL A 72 16.50 5.73 -4.03
N LYS A 73 17.43 6.70 -3.99
CA LYS A 73 17.09 8.13 -3.89
C LYS A 73 16.23 8.62 -5.05
N GLU A 74 16.44 8.08 -6.24
CA GLU A 74 15.71 8.46 -7.44
C GLU A 74 14.33 7.78 -7.52
N TYR A 75 14.24 6.51 -7.12
CA TYR A 75 13.05 5.68 -7.39
C TYR A 75 12.17 5.36 -6.17
N TRP A 76 12.54 5.73 -4.94
CA TRP A 76 11.73 5.40 -3.76
C TRP A 76 10.33 6.02 -3.79
N TYR A 77 10.19 7.25 -4.32
CA TYR A 77 8.91 7.90 -4.49
C TYR A 77 8.01 7.13 -5.47
N TRP A 78 8.58 6.57 -6.54
CA TRP A 78 7.83 5.74 -7.48
C TRP A 78 7.32 4.46 -6.81
N GLY A 79 8.15 3.81 -5.99
CA GLY A 79 7.73 2.64 -5.20
C GLY A 79 6.60 2.97 -4.22
N PHE A 80 6.68 4.13 -3.55
CA PHE A 80 5.61 4.61 -2.67
C PHE A 80 4.32 4.88 -3.44
N ILE A 81 4.38 5.64 -4.54
CA ILE A 81 3.22 5.98 -5.37
C ILE A 81 2.56 4.70 -5.90
N LEU A 82 3.36 3.72 -6.35
CA LEU A 82 2.85 2.44 -6.83
C LEU A 82 2.08 1.69 -5.74
N CYS A 83 2.63 1.56 -4.53
CA CYS A 83 1.95 0.92 -3.40
C CYS A 83 0.66 1.67 -3.03
N PHE A 84 0.71 3.00 -2.97
CA PHE A 84 -0.43 3.83 -2.59
C PHE A 84 -1.56 3.79 -3.61
N SER A 85 -1.25 3.98 -4.89
CA SER A 85 -2.21 3.89 -5.99
C SER A 85 -2.81 2.50 -6.09
N ALA A 86 -2.03 1.44 -5.87
CA ALA A 86 -2.54 0.08 -5.84
C ALA A 86 -3.54 -0.15 -4.70
N LEU A 87 -3.27 0.32 -3.48
CA LEU A 87 -4.24 0.21 -2.37
C LEU A 87 -5.55 0.97 -2.66
N ILE A 88 -5.45 2.19 -3.21
CA ILE A 88 -6.63 2.95 -3.62
C ILE A 88 -7.43 2.20 -4.69
N TYR A 89 -6.73 1.66 -5.70
CA TYR A 89 -7.37 0.89 -6.75
C TYR A 89 -8.09 -0.34 -6.19
N LEU A 90 -7.43 -1.09 -5.32
CA LEU A 90 -8.03 -2.29 -4.71
C LEU A 90 -9.26 -1.96 -3.88
N LYS A 91 -9.30 -0.80 -3.20
CA LYS A 91 -10.48 -0.40 -2.43
C LYS A 91 -11.64 0.08 -3.31
N ARG A 92 -11.35 0.72 -4.45
CA ARG A 92 -12.35 1.38 -5.31
C ARG A 92 -12.83 0.57 -6.50
N SER A 93 -12.05 -0.41 -6.97
CA SER A 93 -12.41 -1.28 -8.09
C SER A 93 -13.11 -2.55 -7.61
#